data_AF-A0A522G3D1-F1
#
_entry.id   AF-A0A522G3D1-F1
#
_cell.length_a   1.000
_cell.length_b   1.000
_cell.length_c   1.000
_cell.angle_alpha   90.00
_cell.angle_beta   90.00
_cell.angle_gamma   90.00
#
_symmetry.space_group_name_H-M   'P 1'
#
loop_
_entity.id
_entity.type
_entity.pdbx_description
1 polymer ?
#
loop_
_entity_poly.entity_id
_entity_poly.type
_entity_poly.pdbx_seq_one_letter_code
_entity_poly.pdbx_strand_id
1 'polypeptide(L)'
;MTRSRPSDLHQVEIINAKRSSESISELINNMIKDKWVNKKKILQNQLLQNIGNWNFLKYNKITKLFFDSYKSNSESIDIYRYTEFGKLHGFGEFIFDKGLVFPKNKIVNLNSMPSGEDFFFMIGKNNQGFHLGTTSEVVSTNALRFPKGSQGIKVYNKRFKILWSYMNYDKFYFSDQKVMINFNWIIISSNDKNEILYLLSLLNAGVNRFIFEKLLRSAGEKNLLLGIKAVKDFFRVPKIIEENKHIKNSIINLTKTLLDLEKITLSNFIDFSKVLKQKFDKISVKNNKLIIKKDEEKIELSIRQYPSLVSKIIDREYNYNGLNFEDKTINLSDLLTLPVIDTQRQKEIK
;
A
#
# COMPACT_ATOMS: atom_id res chain seq x y z
N MET A 1 -33.64 33.34 27.73
CA MET A 1 -32.18 33.21 27.52
C MET A 1 -31.94 32.56 26.17
N THR A 2 -31.41 33.30 25.21
CA THR A 2 -30.97 32.76 23.92
C THR A 2 -29.68 31.95 24.15
N ARG A 3 -29.72 30.65 23.85
CA ARG A 3 -28.53 29.78 23.91
C ARG A 3 -27.57 30.21 22.80
N SER A 4 -26.43 30.78 23.15
CA SER A 4 -25.33 31.06 22.22
C SER A 4 -24.32 29.90 22.25
N ARG A 5 -23.59 29.71 21.14
CA ARG A 5 -22.50 28.73 21.08
C ARG A 5 -21.39 29.18 22.03
N PRO A 6 -20.93 28.31 22.96
CA PRO A 6 -19.84 28.68 23.86
C PRO A 6 -18.55 28.94 23.09
N SER A 7 -17.67 29.79 23.64
CA SER A 7 -16.47 30.27 22.96
C SER A 7 -15.43 29.16 22.73
N ASP A 8 -14.52 29.38 21.79
CA ASP A 8 -13.43 28.43 21.50
C ASP A 8 -12.49 28.17 22.68
N LEU A 9 -12.38 29.15 23.57
CA LEU A 9 -11.59 29.09 24.81
C LEU A 9 -12.35 28.47 25.98
N HIS A 10 -13.65 28.18 25.82
CA HIS A 10 -14.43 27.51 26.84
C HIS A 10 -13.80 26.15 27.16
N GLN A 11 -13.76 25.79 28.45
CA GLN A 11 -13.27 24.49 28.87
C GLN A 11 -14.42 23.50 28.98
N VAL A 12 -14.28 22.36 28.30
CA VAL A 12 -15.20 21.23 28.42
C VAL A 12 -14.55 20.16 29.30
N GLU A 13 -15.35 19.57 30.18
CA GLU A 13 -14.94 18.44 31.00
C GLU A 13 -15.27 17.12 30.29
N ILE A 14 -14.27 16.26 30.18
CA ILE A 14 -14.40 14.90 29.69
C ILE A 14 -14.34 13.95 30.87
N ILE A 15 -15.39 13.13 31.03
CA ILE A 15 -15.50 12.13 32.08
C ILE A 15 -15.40 10.75 31.41
N ASN A 16 -14.37 9.98 31.78
CA ASN A 16 -14.16 8.64 31.26
C ASN A 16 -14.28 7.62 32.38
N ALA A 17 -15.13 6.62 32.23
CA ALA A 17 -15.26 5.53 33.20
C ALA A 17 -14.03 4.62 33.17
N LYS A 18 -13.53 4.23 34.34
CA LYS A 18 -12.55 3.14 34.47
C LYS A 18 -13.26 1.84 34.12
N ARG A 19 -12.53 0.92 33.47
CA ARG A 19 -13.08 -0.35 32.98
C ARG A 19 -13.81 -1.07 34.11
N SER A 20 -15.10 -1.34 33.91
CA SER A 20 -15.98 -2.00 34.87
C SER A 20 -16.73 -3.13 34.17
N SER A 21 -17.00 -4.23 34.88
CA SER A 21 -17.86 -5.32 34.41
C SER A 21 -19.35 -5.04 34.63
N GLU A 22 -19.68 -3.87 35.17
CA GLU A 22 -21.04 -3.44 35.47
C GLU A 22 -21.88 -3.17 34.23
N SER A 23 -23.20 -3.17 34.43
CA SER A 23 -24.15 -2.76 33.40
C SER A 23 -23.98 -1.26 33.05
N ILE A 24 -24.45 -0.86 31.86
CA ILE A 24 -24.40 0.55 31.42
C ILE A 24 -25.10 1.48 32.43
N SER A 25 -26.24 1.06 32.98
CA SER A 25 -27.02 1.85 33.95
C SER A 25 -26.26 2.06 35.26
N GLU A 26 -25.60 1.02 35.77
CA GLU A 26 -24.74 1.11 36.95
C GLU A 26 -23.52 2.00 36.67
N LEU A 27 -22.89 1.83 35.51
CA LEU A 27 -21.76 2.65 35.08
C LEU A 27 -22.13 4.15 35.06
N ILE A 28 -23.28 4.51 34.48
CA ILE A 28 -23.77 5.89 34.44
C ILE A 28 -24.06 6.40 35.86
N ASN A 29 -24.73 5.61 36.69
CA ASN A 29 -24.99 5.97 38.08
C ASN A 29 -23.70 6.20 38.87
N ASN A 30 -22.68 5.38 38.63
CA ASN A 30 -21.36 5.53 39.23
C ASN A 30 -20.64 6.78 38.69
N MET A 31 -20.76 7.08 37.41
CA MET A 31 -20.23 8.33 36.82
C MET A 31 -20.89 9.57 37.43
N ILE A 32 -22.22 9.56 37.61
CA ILE A 32 -22.96 10.66 38.28
C ILE A 32 -22.48 10.84 39.73
N LYS A 33 -22.14 9.73 40.41
CA LYS A 33 -21.61 9.72 41.78
C LYS A 33 -20.10 9.92 41.86
N ASP A 34 -19.43 10.28 40.76
CA ASP A 34 -17.98 10.42 40.66
C ASP A 34 -17.16 9.19 41.07
N LYS A 35 -17.77 8.00 41.00
CA LYS A 35 -17.11 6.73 41.28
C LYS A 35 -16.45 6.18 40.02
N TRP A 36 -15.19 5.76 40.18
CA TRP A 36 -14.40 5.12 39.14
C TRP A 36 -14.31 5.90 37.83
N VAL A 37 -14.28 7.23 37.89
CA VAL A 37 -14.10 8.09 36.72
C VAL A 37 -12.72 8.72 36.68
N ASN A 38 -12.26 9.03 35.48
CA ASN A 38 -11.15 9.93 35.19
C ASN A 38 -11.73 11.19 34.54
N LYS A 39 -11.49 12.35 35.14
CA LYS A 39 -11.91 13.65 34.61
C LYS A 39 -10.74 14.39 33.98
N LYS A 40 -10.97 15.04 32.85
CA LYS A 40 -9.98 15.89 32.18
C LYS A 40 -10.67 17.10 31.58
N LYS A 41 -10.12 18.29 31.77
CA LYS A 41 -10.58 19.50 31.09
C LYS A 41 -9.78 19.74 29.82
N ILE A 42 -10.46 20.09 28.73
CA ILE A 42 -9.86 20.46 27.45
C ILE A 42 -10.56 21.70 26.89
N LEU A 43 -9.91 22.41 25.97
CA LEU A 43 -10.56 23.52 25.26
C LEU A 43 -11.63 22.98 24.29
N GLN A 44 -12.74 23.71 24.18
CA GLN A 44 -13.84 23.39 23.28
C GLN A 44 -13.37 23.32 21.83
N ASN A 45 -12.54 24.26 21.38
CA ASN A 45 -11.97 24.23 20.04
C ASN A 45 -11.15 22.94 19.81
N GLN A 46 -10.36 22.52 20.80
CA GLN A 46 -9.60 21.26 20.70
C GLN A 46 -10.53 20.05 20.56
N LEU A 47 -11.66 20.01 21.27
CA LEU A 47 -12.66 18.95 21.09
C LEU A 47 -13.26 18.97 19.69
N LEU A 48 -13.71 20.14 19.22
CA LEU A 48 -14.35 20.30 17.92
C LEU A 48 -13.43 19.90 16.76
N GLN A 49 -12.16 20.27 16.83
CA GLN A 49 -11.15 19.92 15.82
C GLN A 49 -10.83 18.43 15.77
N ASN A 50 -11.11 17.66 16.83
CA ASN A 50 -10.74 16.25 16.95
C ASN A 50 -11.96 15.34 17.18
N ILE A 51 -13.19 15.83 16.99
CA ILE A 51 -14.42 15.07 17.28
C ILE A 51 -14.53 13.77 16.46
N GLY A 52 -13.91 13.76 15.28
CA GLY A 52 -13.84 12.56 14.42
C GLY A 52 -12.90 11.47 14.94
N ASN A 53 -12.07 11.74 15.95
CA ASN A 53 -11.15 10.76 16.52
C ASN A 53 -10.81 11.05 17.99
N TRP A 54 -11.50 10.37 18.91
CA TRP A 54 -11.35 10.51 20.36
C TRP A 54 -10.00 10.03 20.93
N ASN A 55 -9.13 9.40 20.13
CA ASN A 55 -7.79 9.00 20.58
C ASN A 55 -6.94 10.19 21.02
N PHE A 56 -7.27 11.42 20.57
CA PHE A 56 -6.57 12.64 20.99
C PHE A 56 -6.56 12.88 22.50
N LEU A 57 -7.53 12.33 23.23
CA LEU A 57 -7.58 12.43 24.68
C LEU A 57 -6.43 11.69 25.37
N LYS A 58 -5.88 10.66 24.72
CA LYS A 58 -4.80 9.79 25.21
C LYS A 58 -3.40 10.34 24.92
N TYR A 59 -3.29 11.42 24.13
CA TYR A 59 -1.98 11.91 23.72
C TYR A 59 -1.25 12.62 24.86
N ASN A 60 0.04 12.31 25.00
CA ASN A 60 0.94 13.08 25.83
C ASN A 60 1.34 14.39 25.12
N LYS A 61 2.06 15.27 25.82
CA LYS A 61 2.46 16.58 25.30
C LYS A 61 3.27 16.48 24.00
N ILE A 62 4.18 15.50 23.91
CA ILE A 62 5.05 15.30 22.74
C ILE A 62 4.21 14.90 21.52
N THR A 63 3.33 13.91 21.67
CA THR A 63 2.44 13.46 20.60
C THR A 63 1.52 14.59 20.11
N LYS A 64 1.03 15.44 21.02
CA LYS A 64 0.22 16.60 20.64
C LYS A 64 1.03 17.59 19.80
N LEU A 65 2.22 17.98 20.27
CA LEU A 65 3.13 18.87 19.53
C LEU A 65 3.49 18.31 18.15
N PHE A 66 3.72 17.00 18.05
CA PHE A 66 3.96 16.34 16.78
C PHE A 66 2.78 16.53 15.81
N PHE A 67 1.55 16.24 16.22
CA PHE A 67 0.38 16.37 15.34
C PHE A 67 0.10 17.82 14.95
N ASP A 68 0.31 18.77 15.86
CA ASP A 68 0.14 20.21 15.59
C ASP A 68 1.19 20.69 14.57
N SER A 69 2.45 20.27 14.72
CA SER A 69 3.54 20.56 13.76
C SER A 69 3.29 19.91 12.40
N TYR A 70 2.86 18.64 12.39
CA TYR A 70 2.52 17.94 11.16
C TYR A 70 1.43 18.69 10.39
N LYS A 71 0.33 19.08 11.04
CA LYS A 71 -0.78 19.80 10.39
C LYS A 71 -0.38 21.20 9.90
N SER A 72 0.40 21.96 10.66
CA SER A 72 0.77 23.34 10.30
C SER A 72 1.76 23.41 9.12
N ASN A 73 2.63 22.42 8.99
CA ASN A 73 3.67 22.36 7.96
C ASN A 73 3.29 21.50 6.73
N SER A 74 2.02 21.12 6.60
CA SER A 74 1.53 20.28 5.50
C SER A 74 0.17 20.74 5.00
N GLU A 75 -0.28 20.11 3.93
CA GLU A 75 -1.54 20.34 3.25
C GLU A 75 -2.43 19.10 3.31
N SER A 76 -3.74 19.30 3.19
CA SER A 76 -4.67 18.18 3.03
C SER A 76 -4.36 17.40 1.75
N ILE A 77 -4.61 16.08 1.75
CA ILE A 77 -4.59 15.29 0.52
C ILE A 77 -5.64 15.74 -0.50
N ASP A 78 -6.56 16.61 -0.09
CA ASP A 78 -7.53 17.25 -0.95
C ASP A 78 -6.91 17.98 -2.15
N ILE A 79 -5.65 18.41 -2.06
CA ILE A 79 -4.93 18.96 -3.22
C ILE A 79 -4.89 18.00 -4.42
N TYR A 80 -4.87 16.68 -4.17
CA TYR A 80 -4.95 15.66 -5.20
C TYR A 80 -6.39 15.36 -5.61
N ARG A 81 -7.35 15.50 -4.69
CA ARG A 81 -8.74 15.08 -4.93
C ARG A 81 -9.55 16.08 -5.75
N TYR A 82 -9.25 17.37 -5.60
CA TYR A 82 -9.97 18.42 -6.30
C TYR A 82 -9.11 18.92 -7.45
N THR A 83 -9.59 18.71 -8.68
CA THR A 83 -8.87 19.06 -9.91
C THR A 83 -8.41 20.52 -9.94
N GLU A 84 -9.22 21.44 -9.41
CA GLU A 84 -8.84 22.85 -9.32
C GLU A 84 -7.60 23.09 -8.45
N PHE A 85 -7.47 22.38 -7.33
CA PHE A 85 -6.27 22.47 -6.49
C PHE A 85 -5.06 21.83 -7.16
N GLY A 86 -5.26 20.70 -7.86
CA GLY A 86 -4.17 20.06 -8.61
C GLY A 86 -3.60 20.95 -9.71
N LYS A 87 -4.46 21.68 -10.43
CA LYS A 87 -4.04 22.67 -11.44
C LYS A 87 -3.18 23.78 -10.82
N LEU A 88 -3.52 24.28 -9.63
CA LEU A 88 -2.71 25.29 -8.93
C LEU A 88 -1.32 24.78 -8.57
N HIS A 89 -1.18 23.46 -8.38
CA HIS A 89 0.10 22.80 -8.09
C HIS A 89 0.80 22.25 -9.35
N GLY A 90 0.20 22.45 -10.53
CA GLY A 90 0.78 22.04 -11.81
C GLY A 90 0.69 20.55 -12.12
N PHE A 91 -0.24 19.80 -11.50
CA PHE A 91 -0.40 18.36 -11.75
C PHE A 91 -1.80 17.95 -12.22
N GLY A 92 -1.86 16.75 -12.80
CA GLY A 92 -3.07 16.18 -13.41
C GLY A 92 -4.14 15.69 -12.44
N GLU A 93 -5.28 15.24 -12.97
CA GLU A 93 -6.40 14.71 -12.18
C GLU A 93 -6.07 13.39 -11.47
N PHE A 94 -6.41 13.30 -10.18
CA PHE A 94 -6.39 12.05 -9.41
C PHE A 94 -7.80 11.59 -9.08
N ILE A 95 -8.02 10.28 -9.20
CA ILE A 95 -9.30 9.65 -8.90
C ILE A 95 -9.09 8.63 -7.78
N PHE A 96 -9.89 8.77 -6.73
CA PHE A 96 -9.88 7.91 -5.54
C PHE A 96 -11.14 7.07 -5.55
N ASP A 97 -11.01 5.74 -5.47
CA ASP A 97 -12.17 4.86 -5.40
C ASP A 97 -11.87 3.57 -4.64
N LYS A 98 -12.92 2.81 -4.34
CA LYS A 98 -12.86 1.48 -3.76
C LYS A 98 -13.09 0.45 -4.85
N GLY A 99 -12.52 -0.74 -4.69
CA GLY A 99 -12.75 -1.83 -5.61
C GLY A 99 -14.19 -2.32 -5.62
N LEU A 100 -14.51 -3.14 -6.63
CA LEU A 100 -15.87 -3.57 -6.93
C LEU A 100 -16.20 -4.93 -6.31
N VAL A 101 -17.50 -5.21 -6.18
CA VAL A 101 -17.99 -6.58 -6.00
C VAL A 101 -18.37 -7.09 -7.38
N PHE A 102 -17.57 -7.98 -7.96
CA PHE A 102 -17.92 -8.67 -9.19
C PHE A 102 -18.19 -10.16 -8.92
N PRO A 103 -19.11 -10.79 -9.67
CA PRO A 103 -19.36 -12.22 -9.56
C PRO A 103 -18.11 -13.04 -9.90
N LYS A 104 -17.75 -14.02 -9.07
CA LYS A 104 -16.54 -14.83 -9.30
C LYS A 104 -16.56 -15.58 -10.63
N ASN A 105 -17.74 -15.97 -11.11
CA ASN A 105 -17.91 -16.63 -12.40
C ASN A 105 -17.67 -15.71 -13.62
N LYS A 106 -17.42 -14.42 -13.41
CA LYS A 106 -17.00 -13.47 -14.45
C LYS A 106 -15.48 -13.27 -14.50
N ILE A 107 -14.76 -13.86 -13.56
CA ILE A 107 -13.30 -13.94 -13.57
C ILE A 107 -12.93 -15.22 -14.30
N VAL A 108 -12.18 -15.09 -15.39
CA VAL A 108 -11.75 -16.23 -16.22
C VAL A 108 -10.26 -16.19 -16.43
N ASN A 109 -9.67 -17.31 -16.85
CA ASN A 109 -8.28 -17.31 -17.27
C ASN A 109 -8.14 -16.57 -18.61
N LEU A 110 -7.05 -15.85 -18.82
CA LEU A 110 -6.80 -15.07 -20.04
C LEU A 110 -6.95 -15.92 -21.31
N ASN A 111 -6.49 -17.17 -21.28
CA ASN A 111 -6.58 -18.10 -22.42
C ASN A 111 -8.02 -18.48 -22.79
N SER A 112 -8.99 -18.21 -21.91
CA SER A 112 -10.41 -18.46 -22.13
C SER A 112 -11.18 -17.20 -22.53
N MET A 113 -10.52 -16.05 -22.65
CA MET A 113 -11.18 -14.82 -23.09
C MET A 113 -11.48 -14.85 -24.59
N PRO A 114 -12.69 -14.43 -25.00
CA PRO A 114 -13.00 -14.18 -26.40
C PRO A 114 -12.01 -13.20 -27.03
N SER A 115 -11.59 -13.50 -28.26
CA SER A 115 -10.70 -12.63 -29.03
C SER A 115 -11.34 -11.24 -29.24
N GLY A 116 -10.56 -10.19 -29.06
CA GLY A 116 -11.00 -8.79 -29.24
C GLY A 116 -11.82 -8.21 -28.08
N GLU A 117 -12.09 -8.96 -27.01
CA GLU A 117 -12.79 -8.44 -25.85
C GLU A 117 -11.84 -7.65 -24.93
N ASP A 118 -12.28 -6.47 -24.47
CA ASP A 118 -11.48 -5.63 -23.59
C ASP A 118 -11.60 -6.08 -22.13
N PHE A 119 -10.46 -6.25 -21.45
CA PHE A 119 -10.40 -6.82 -20.11
C PHE A 119 -9.46 -6.07 -19.16
N PHE A 120 -9.60 -6.39 -17.88
CA PHE A 120 -8.68 -6.00 -16.84
C PHE A 120 -8.07 -7.23 -16.19
N PHE A 121 -6.78 -7.17 -15.88
CA PHE A 121 -6.11 -8.20 -15.09
C PHE A 121 -6.52 -8.14 -13.63
N MET A 122 -6.65 -9.30 -13.01
CA MET A 122 -6.76 -9.41 -11.57
C MET A 122 -5.38 -9.17 -10.95
N ILE A 123 -5.37 -8.50 -9.79
CA ILE A 123 -4.13 -8.19 -9.08
C ILE A 123 -3.52 -9.44 -8.42
N GLY A 124 -2.21 -9.59 -8.58
CA GLY A 124 -1.39 -10.58 -7.88
C GLY A 124 -0.55 -9.91 -6.81
N LYS A 125 -0.68 -10.34 -5.54
CA LYS A 125 0.18 -9.82 -4.47
C LYS A 125 1.59 -10.37 -4.62
N ASN A 126 2.57 -9.48 -4.78
CA ASN A 126 3.97 -9.77 -4.51
C ASN A 126 4.31 -9.29 -3.10
N ASN A 127 4.73 -10.20 -2.22
CA ASN A 127 5.02 -9.85 -0.83
C ASN A 127 6.34 -9.06 -0.68
N GLN A 128 7.25 -9.16 -1.65
CA GLN A 128 8.63 -8.69 -1.52
C GLN A 128 8.87 -7.25 -1.99
N GLY A 129 7.93 -6.65 -2.75
CA GLY A 129 8.11 -5.33 -3.37
C GLY A 129 6.97 -4.34 -3.14
N PHE A 130 7.02 -3.22 -3.85
CA PHE A 130 5.96 -2.21 -3.98
C PHE A 130 5.19 -2.33 -5.29
N HIS A 131 5.75 -2.96 -6.32
CA HIS A 131 5.03 -3.30 -7.54
C HIS A 131 3.97 -4.38 -7.25
N LEU A 132 2.72 -4.09 -7.61
CA LEU A 132 1.66 -5.07 -7.62
C LEU A 132 1.62 -5.74 -9.00
N GLY A 133 1.86 -7.04 -9.02
CA GLY A 133 1.79 -7.85 -10.22
C GLY A 133 0.35 -8.15 -10.63
N THR A 134 0.21 -8.94 -11.67
CA THR A 134 -1.06 -9.44 -12.19
C THR A 134 -1.08 -10.96 -12.14
N THR A 135 -2.27 -11.54 -12.05
CA THR A 135 -2.46 -12.97 -12.30
C THR A 135 -2.83 -13.19 -13.78
N SER A 136 -2.93 -14.45 -14.20
CA SER A 136 -3.51 -14.81 -15.49
C SER A 136 -5.03 -14.70 -15.51
N GLU A 137 -5.66 -14.36 -14.38
CA GLU A 137 -7.10 -14.15 -14.30
C GLU A 137 -7.46 -12.74 -14.75
N VAL A 138 -8.55 -12.64 -15.49
CA VAL A 138 -9.04 -11.40 -16.08
C VAL A 138 -10.55 -11.28 -15.92
N VAL A 139 -11.04 -10.05 -16.01
CA VAL A 139 -12.46 -9.74 -16.03
C VAL A 139 -12.77 -8.82 -17.22
N SER A 140 -13.77 -9.22 -17.99
CA SER A 140 -14.28 -8.40 -19.10
C SER A 140 -14.82 -7.07 -18.61
N THR A 141 -14.54 -6.02 -19.37
CA THR A 141 -15.10 -4.68 -19.13
C THR A 141 -16.63 -4.68 -19.19
N ASN A 142 -17.23 -5.51 -20.04
CA ASN A 142 -18.68 -5.63 -20.20
C ASN A 142 -19.37 -6.28 -18.99
N ALA A 143 -18.62 -7.02 -18.17
CA ALA A 143 -19.14 -7.65 -16.96
C ALA A 143 -19.17 -6.72 -15.74
N LEU A 144 -18.56 -5.52 -15.84
CA LEU A 144 -18.39 -4.61 -14.72
C LEU A 144 -19.69 -3.90 -14.37
N ARG A 145 -20.01 -3.89 -13.08
CA ARG A 145 -21.11 -3.11 -12.51
C ARG A 145 -20.57 -2.21 -11.40
N PHE A 146 -20.85 -0.92 -11.52
CA PHE A 146 -20.37 0.09 -10.59
C PHE A 146 -21.46 0.46 -9.59
N PRO A 147 -21.18 0.43 -8.27
CA PRO A 147 -22.13 0.86 -7.27
C PRO A 147 -22.36 2.37 -7.32
N LYS A 148 -23.49 2.83 -6.79
CA LYS A 148 -23.78 4.26 -6.62
C LYS A 148 -22.67 4.91 -5.79
N GLY A 149 -22.14 6.05 -6.27
CA GLY A 149 -21.06 6.79 -5.63
C GLY A 149 -19.64 6.40 -6.07
N SER A 150 -19.47 5.34 -6.87
CA SER A 150 -18.20 5.06 -7.56
C SER A 150 -17.91 6.12 -8.62
N GLN A 151 -16.62 6.36 -8.87
CA GLN A 151 -16.13 7.18 -9.98
C GLN A 151 -16.19 6.43 -11.34
N GLY A 152 -16.71 5.20 -11.33
CA GLY A 152 -16.94 4.40 -12.52
C GLY A 152 -15.65 3.88 -13.15
N ILE A 153 -15.71 3.55 -14.44
CA ILE A 153 -14.57 3.01 -15.19
C ILE A 153 -13.38 3.98 -15.26
N LYS A 154 -13.61 5.28 -15.05
CA LYS A 154 -12.57 6.33 -15.17
C LYS A 154 -11.36 6.08 -14.27
N VAL A 155 -11.57 5.56 -13.06
CA VAL A 155 -10.47 5.24 -12.12
C VAL A 155 -9.56 4.12 -12.63
N TYR A 156 -10.12 3.18 -13.42
CA TYR A 156 -9.37 2.05 -13.96
C TYR A 156 -8.64 2.40 -15.26
N ASN A 157 -9.17 3.38 -16.01
CA ASN A 157 -8.61 3.85 -17.27
C ASN A 157 -7.36 4.72 -17.10
N LYS A 158 -7.10 5.27 -15.90
CA LYS A 158 -5.85 5.98 -15.63
C LYS A 158 -4.67 5.00 -15.58
N ARG A 159 -3.54 5.39 -16.14
CA ARG A 159 -2.38 4.49 -16.31
C ARG A 159 -1.78 4.08 -14.96
N PHE A 160 -1.42 5.05 -14.13
CA PHE A 160 -0.67 4.81 -12.91
C PHE A 160 -1.61 4.74 -11.70
N LYS A 161 -1.36 3.77 -10.83
CA LYS A 161 -2.25 3.41 -9.72
C LYS A 161 -1.46 3.21 -8.44
N ILE A 162 -1.98 3.71 -7.34
CA ILE A 162 -1.61 3.33 -5.98
C ILE A 162 -2.73 2.46 -5.43
N LEU A 163 -2.39 1.28 -4.93
CA LEU A 163 -3.34 0.25 -4.50
C LEU A 163 -3.01 -0.20 -3.07
N TRP A 164 -4.02 -0.41 -2.24
CA TRP A 164 -3.82 -1.04 -0.93
C TRP A 164 -5.05 -1.80 -0.46
N SER A 165 -4.82 -2.72 0.46
CA SER A 165 -5.86 -3.52 1.09
C SER A 165 -6.54 -2.73 2.20
N TYR A 166 -7.86 -2.63 2.16
CA TYR A 166 -8.70 -2.01 3.19
C TYR A 166 -8.58 -2.77 4.51
N MET A 167 -8.85 -4.08 4.51
CA MET A 167 -8.55 -4.98 5.62
C MET A 167 -7.15 -5.54 5.46
N ASN A 168 -6.42 -5.75 6.56
CA ASN A 168 -5.06 -6.29 6.53
C ASN A 168 -4.12 -5.41 5.69
N TYR A 169 -4.21 -4.09 5.91
CA TYR A 169 -3.26 -3.16 5.32
C TYR A 169 -1.83 -3.54 5.73
N ASP A 170 -0.92 -3.48 4.75
CA ASP A 170 0.51 -3.74 4.92
C ASP A 170 1.32 -2.53 4.45
N LYS A 171 1.17 -2.21 3.16
CA LYS A 171 1.80 -1.08 2.47
C LYS A 171 0.94 -0.61 1.30
N PHE A 172 1.33 0.52 0.72
CA PHE A 172 0.76 1.00 -0.53
C PHE A 172 1.60 0.50 -1.71
N TYR A 173 0.93 -0.08 -2.69
CA TYR A 173 1.54 -0.67 -3.87
C TYR A 173 1.38 0.24 -5.08
N PHE A 174 2.31 0.15 -6.03
CA PHE A 174 2.25 0.78 -7.33
C PHE A 174 1.86 -0.23 -8.42
N SER A 175 1.06 0.20 -9.38
CA SER A 175 0.83 -0.53 -10.61
C SER A 175 0.66 0.44 -11.78
N ASP A 176 1.27 0.11 -12.92
CA ASP A 176 1.05 0.76 -14.21
C ASP A 176 0.28 -0.14 -15.19
N GLN A 177 -0.23 -1.27 -14.68
CA GLN A 177 -0.96 -2.28 -15.44
C GLN A 177 -2.45 -1.96 -15.51
N LYS A 178 -3.13 -2.55 -16.49
CA LYS A 178 -4.58 -2.49 -16.63
C LYS A 178 -5.24 -3.50 -15.68
N VAL A 179 -5.38 -3.09 -14.41
CA VAL A 179 -5.86 -3.98 -13.34
C VAL A 179 -7.24 -3.63 -12.83
N MET A 180 -7.99 -4.64 -12.38
CA MET A 180 -9.23 -4.53 -11.63
C MET A 180 -9.00 -4.97 -10.19
N ILE A 181 -9.67 -4.31 -9.25
CA ILE A 181 -9.56 -4.60 -7.83
C ILE A 181 -10.91 -4.90 -7.21
N ASN A 182 -10.94 -5.87 -6.29
CA ASN A 182 -12.14 -6.24 -5.57
C ASN A 182 -12.44 -5.29 -4.39
N PHE A 183 -13.61 -5.41 -3.79
CA PHE A 183 -14.09 -4.54 -2.71
C PHE A 183 -13.18 -4.42 -1.48
N ASN A 184 -12.24 -5.35 -1.26
CA ASN A 184 -11.30 -5.25 -0.15
C ASN A 184 -10.11 -4.34 -0.50
N TRP A 185 -10.02 -3.83 -1.71
CA TRP A 185 -8.93 -2.96 -2.13
C TRP A 185 -9.42 -1.54 -2.40
N ILE A 186 -8.47 -0.63 -2.35
CA ILE A 186 -8.67 0.78 -2.60
C ILE A 186 -7.64 1.22 -3.64
N ILE A 187 -8.04 2.20 -4.47
CA ILE A 187 -7.26 2.72 -5.58
C ILE A 187 -7.19 4.25 -5.54
N ILE A 188 -6.00 4.78 -5.79
CA ILE A 188 -5.77 6.14 -6.27
C ILE A 188 -5.17 6.00 -7.65
N SER A 189 -5.66 6.77 -8.63
CA SER A 189 -5.19 6.65 -10.00
C SER A 189 -5.01 8.00 -10.69
N SER A 190 -4.01 8.11 -11.55
CA SER A 190 -3.71 9.31 -12.33
C SER A 190 -2.89 8.94 -13.58
N ASN A 191 -2.85 9.88 -14.53
CA ASN A 191 -1.91 9.81 -15.67
C ASN A 191 -0.60 10.56 -15.37
N ASP A 192 -0.53 11.28 -14.25
CA ASP A 192 0.67 11.96 -13.78
C ASP A 192 1.58 10.97 -13.05
N LYS A 193 2.60 10.46 -13.75
CA LYS A 193 3.53 9.47 -13.19
C LYS A 193 4.30 10.04 -12.00
N ASN A 194 4.84 11.24 -12.16
CA ASN A 194 5.77 11.82 -11.18
C ASN A 194 5.06 12.06 -9.86
N GLU A 195 3.84 12.62 -9.91
CA GLU A 195 3.06 12.83 -8.71
C GLU A 195 2.53 11.53 -8.08
N ILE A 196 2.20 10.50 -8.88
CA ILE A 196 1.88 9.17 -8.32
C ILE A 196 3.08 8.60 -7.57
N LEU A 197 4.30 8.71 -8.12
CA LEU A 197 5.50 8.23 -7.45
C LEU A 197 5.78 9.02 -6.17
N TYR A 198 5.63 10.34 -6.22
CA TYR A 198 5.76 11.18 -5.03
C TYR A 198 4.77 10.78 -3.94
N LEU A 199 3.48 10.68 -4.29
CA LEU A 199 2.42 10.31 -3.36
C LEU A 199 2.61 8.90 -2.81
N LEU A 200 3.04 7.94 -3.63
CA LEU A 200 3.37 6.58 -3.21
C LEU A 200 4.47 6.58 -2.13
N SER A 201 5.53 7.37 -2.33
CA SER A 201 6.63 7.47 -1.38
C SER A 201 6.17 8.05 -0.05
N LEU A 202 5.37 9.13 -0.10
CA LEU A 202 4.84 9.74 1.11
C LEU A 202 3.93 8.77 1.86
N LEU A 203 3.00 8.11 1.16
CA LEU A 203 2.07 7.16 1.80
C LEU A 203 2.79 6.00 2.50
N ASN A 204 3.92 5.54 1.95
CA ASN A 204 4.75 4.49 2.56
C ASN A 204 5.79 5.02 3.57
N ALA A 205 5.87 6.33 3.80
CA ALA A 205 6.82 6.91 4.75
C ALA A 205 6.49 6.50 6.20
N GLY A 206 7.54 6.26 7.00
CA GLY A 206 7.40 5.84 8.40
C GLY A 206 6.56 6.80 9.25
N VAL A 207 6.63 8.10 8.98
CA VAL A 207 5.81 9.12 9.64
C VAL A 207 4.31 8.90 9.43
N ASN A 208 3.89 8.55 8.21
CA ASN A 208 2.48 8.35 7.88
C ASN A 208 1.97 7.01 8.40
N ARG A 209 2.83 5.98 8.40
CA ARG A 209 2.54 4.73 9.10
C ARG A 209 2.30 4.95 10.59
N PHE A 210 3.18 5.70 11.26
CA PHE A 210 3.03 6.06 12.67
C PHE A 210 1.71 6.80 12.94
N ILE A 211 1.36 7.75 12.06
CA ILE A 211 0.09 8.49 12.15
C ILE A 211 -1.10 7.54 12.05
N PHE A 212 -1.16 6.69 11.03
CA PHE A 212 -2.27 5.74 10.87
C PHE A 212 -2.38 4.78 12.06
N GLU A 213 -1.26 4.25 12.56
CA GLU A 213 -1.25 3.36 13.72
C GLU A 213 -1.74 4.06 15.00
N LYS A 214 -1.33 5.32 15.24
CA LYS A 214 -1.76 6.09 16.42
C LYS A 214 -3.19 6.58 16.35
N LEU A 215 -3.70 6.86 15.16
CA LEU A 215 -5.02 7.43 14.96
C LEU A 215 -6.10 6.37 14.84
N LEU A 216 -5.83 5.28 14.11
CA LEU A 216 -6.87 4.30 13.74
C LEU A 216 -6.90 3.08 14.65
N ARG A 217 -5.79 2.69 15.29
CA ARG A 217 -5.74 1.44 16.04
C ARG A 217 -6.39 1.58 17.42
N SER A 218 -7.42 0.77 17.66
CA SER A 218 -8.04 0.63 18.99
C SER A 218 -7.43 -0.53 19.78
N ALA A 219 -7.49 -0.46 21.12
CA ALA A 219 -7.04 -1.54 21.97
C ALA A 219 -7.93 -2.77 21.76
N GLY A 220 -7.37 -3.86 21.22
CA GLY A 220 -8.09 -5.10 20.89
C GLY A 220 -8.30 -5.36 19.39
N GLU A 221 -8.00 -4.41 18.51
CA GLU A 221 -8.07 -4.63 17.06
C GLU A 221 -6.87 -5.46 16.56
N LYS A 222 -7.17 -6.63 15.97
CA LYS A 222 -6.16 -7.51 15.36
C LYS A 222 -5.51 -6.85 14.14
N ASN A 223 -6.31 -6.17 13.29
CA ASN A 223 -5.88 -5.60 12.02
C ASN A 223 -6.30 -4.14 11.88
N LEU A 224 -5.41 -3.31 11.30
CA LEU A 224 -5.70 -1.92 10.93
C LEU A 224 -6.65 -1.88 9.73
N LEU A 225 -7.75 -1.14 9.84
CA LEU A 225 -8.67 -0.86 8.73
C LEU A 225 -8.31 0.48 8.09
N LEU A 226 -7.73 0.46 6.89
CA LEU A 226 -7.27 1.68 6.22
C LEU A 226 -8.18 2.03 5.03
N GLY A 227 -9.28 2.73 5.32
CA GLY A 227 -10.21 3.24 4.31
C GLY A 227 -9.76 4.52 3.63
N ILE A 228 -10.36 4.84 2.48
CA ILE A 228 -10.18 6.13 1.77
C ILE A 228 -10.42 7.31 2.72
N LYS A 229 -11.45 7.24 3.57
CA LYS A 229 -11.77 8.29 4.53
C LYS A 229 -10.62 8.54 5.52
N ALA A 230 -9.99 7.47 6.02
CA ALA A 230 -8.86 7.61 6.92
C ALA A 230 -7.67 8.30 6.25
N VAL A 231 -7.38 7.95 5.00
CA VAL A 231 -6.35 8.65 4.21
C VAL A 231 -6.74 10.12 4.04
N LYS A 232 -7.99 10.44 3.68
CA LYS A 232 -8.48 11.81 3.53
C LYS A 232 -8.37 12.66 4.80
N ASP A 233 -8.71 12.08 5.94
CA ASP A 233 -8.78 12.83 7.21
C ASP A 233 -7.38 13.07 7.81
N PHE A 234 -6.49 12.08 7.66
CA PHE A 234 -5.27 12.00 8.46
C PHE A 234 -3.96 12.14 7.68
N PHE A 235 -3.92 11.74 6.41
CA PHE A 235 -2.73 11.91 5.59
C PHE A 235 -2.61 13.35 5.13
N ARG A 236 -1.38 13.86 5.15
CA ARG A 236 -1.03 15.18 4.69
C ARG A 236 0.17 15.14 3.77
N VAL A 237 0.27 16.17 2.94
CA VAL A 237 1.30 16.33 1.93
C VAL A 237 2.19 17.51 2.34
N PRO A 238 3.52 17.39 2.32
CA PRO A 238 4.39 18.55 2.58
C PRO A 238 4.10 19.69 1.61
N LYS A 239 4.11 20.93 2.11
CA LYS A 239 4.00 22.13 1.26
C LYS A 239 5.22 22.21 0.36
N ILE A 240 5.00 22.34 -0.95
CA ILE A 240 6.08 22.45 -1.93
C ILE A 240 6.25 23.90 -2.33
N ILE A 241 7.47 24.40 -2.10
CA ILE A 241 7.93 25.75 -2.45
C ILE A 241 9.21 25.60 -3.27
N GLU A 242 9.65 26.68 -3.92
CA GLU A 242 10.83 26.60 -4.81
C GLU A 242 12.09 26.12 -4.07
N GLU A 243 12.24 26.47 -2.79
CA GLU A 243 13.35 26.09 -1.94
C GLU A 243 13.43 24.57 -1.71
N ASN A 244 12.29 23.87 -1.65
CA ASN A 244 12.26 22.44 -1.31
C ASN A 244 11.82 21.53 -2.49
N LYS A 245 11.54 22.10 -3.65
CA LYS A 245 11.16 21.40 -4.88
C LYS A 245 12.19 20.35 -5.31
N HIS A 246 13.48 20.62 -5.08
CA HIS A 246 14.56 19.68 -5.35
C HIS A 246 14.44 18.39 -4.50
N ILE A 247 13.94 18.48 -3.26
CA ILE A 247 13.70 17.33 -2.38
C ILE A 247 12.58 16.45 -2.96
N LYS A 248 11.49 17.07 -3.42
CA LYS A 248 10.40 16.35 -4.10
C LYS A 248 10.91 15.58 -5.32
N ASN A 249 11.70 16.23 -6.17
CA ASN A 249 12.30 15.59 -7.34
C ASN A 249 13.23 14.43 -6.97
N SER A 250 14.02 14.59 -5.91
CA SER A 250 14.87 13.51 -5.37
C SER A 250 14.04 12.32 -4.90
N ILE A 251 12.95 12.56 -4.14
CA ILE A 251 12.03 11.51 -3.70
C ILE A 251 11.43 10.76 -4.89
N ILE A 252 10.99 11.47 -5.94
CA ILE A 252 10.45 10.86 -7.16
C ILE A 252 11.49 9.95 -7.83
N ASN A 253 12.74 10.43 -7.97
CA ASN A 253 13.82 9.68 -8.60
C ASN A 253 14.22 8.43 -7.78
N LEU A 254 14.30 8.56 -6.45
CA LEU A 254 14.57 7.44 -5.56
C LEU A 254 13.43 6.41 -5.61
N THR A 255 12.18 6.85 -5.65
CA THR A 255 11.01 5.97 -5.79
C THR A 255 11.02 5.24 -7.12
N LYS A 256 11.34 5.94 -8.22
CA LYS A 256 11.51 5.32 -9.54
C LYS A 256 12.59 4.24 -9.50
N THR A 257 13.75 4.56 -8.93
CA THR A 257 14.87 3.62 -8.79
C THR A 257 14.46 2.39 -7.97
N LEU A 258 13.75 2.60 -6.85
CA LEU A 258 13.24 1.53 -5.99
C LEU A 258 12.33 0.56 -6.77
N LEU A 259 11.40 1.10 -7.56
CA LEU A 259 10.48 0.32 -8.37
C LEU A 259 11.18 -0.39 -9.55
N ASP A 260 12.17 0.26 -10.17
CA ASP A 260 12.92 -0.33 -11.27
C ASP A 260 13.78 -1.52 -10.81
N LEU A 261 14.25 -1.54 -9.55
CA LEU A 261 14.91 -2.72 -8.95
C LEU A 261 13.99 -3.96 -8.89
N GLU A 262 12.67 -3.76 -8.84
CA GLU A 262 11.70 -4.85 -8.74
C GLU A 262 11.32 -5.46 -10.09
N LYS A 263 11.72 -4.82 -11.19
CA LYS A 263 11.49 -5.32 -12.56
C LYS A 263 12.58 -6.27 -13.04
N ILE A 264 13.67 -6.37 -12.29
CA ILE A 264 14.82 -7.19 -12.65
C ILE A 264 14.48 -8.66 -12.40
N THR A 265 14.62 -9.50 -13.41
CA THR A 265 14.44 -10.94 -13.35
C THR A 265 15.76 -11.68 -13.53
N LEU A 266 15.75 -12.99 -13.28
CA LEU A 266 16.92 -13.85 -13.46
C LEU A 266 17.44 -13.83 -14.91
N SER A 267 16.55 -13.68 -15.90
CA SER A 267 16.94 -13.51 -17.31
C SER A 267 17.76 -12.25 -17.60
N ASN A 268 17.72 -11.22 -16.74
CA ASN A 268 18.60 -10.08 -16.90
C ASN A 268 20.05 -10.42 -16.58
N PHE A 269 20.30 -11.48 -15.79
CA PHE A 269 21.64 -11.90 -15.38
C PHE A 269 22.16 -13.11 -16.14
N ILE A 270 21.26 -13.91 -16.72
CA ILE A 270 21.57 -15.22 -17.29
C ILE A 270 20.92 -15.36 -18.66
N ASP A 271 21.69 -15.86 -19.62
CA ASP A 271 21.20 -16.15 -20.97
C ASP A 271 20.65 -17.57 -21.06
N PHE A 272 19.34 -17.68 -21.22
CA PHE A 272 18.64 -18.96 -21.38
C PHE A 272 18.38 -19.33 -22.84
N SER A 273 18.83 -18.54 -23.83
CA SER A 273 18.50 -18.75 -25.25
C SER A 273 18.89 -20.13 -25.78
N LYS A 274 19.93 -20.75 -25.21
CA LYS A 274 20.43 -22.07 -25.61
C LYS A 274 19.78 -23.22 -24.82
N VAL A 275 18.85 -22.92 -23.91
CA VAL A 275 18.19 -23.92 -23.06
C VAL A 275 16.91 -24.39 -23.74
N LEU A 276 16.95 -25.61 -24.28
CA LEU A 276 15.83 -26.20 -25.01
C LEU A 276 14.81 -26.89 -24.07
N LYS A 277 15.29 -27.42 -22.94
CA LYS A 277 14.46 -28.13 -21.96
C LYS A 277 13.56 -27.16 -21.21
N GLN A 278 12.29 -27.53 -21.04
CA GLN A 278 11.29 -26.69 -20.35
C GLN A 278 11.18 -26.98 -18.85
N LYS A 279 11.66 -28.13 -18.39
CA LYS A 279 11.50 -28.62 -17.01
C LYS A 279 12.84 -29.13 -16.48
N PHE A 280 13.09 -28.88 -15.21
CA PHE A 280 14.31 -29.25 -14.49
C PHE A 280 13.96 -29.81 -13.12
N ASP A 281 14.85 -30.67 -12.61
CA ASP A 281 14.67 -31.32 -11.30
C ASP A 281 15.44 -30.56 -10.22
N LYS A 282 16.58 -29.93 -10.56
CA LYS A 282 17.42 -29.21 -9.61
C LYS A 282 18.02 -27.95 -10.21
N ILE A 283 18.23 -26.98 -9.33
CA ILE A 283 18.88 -25.70 -9.62
C ILE A 283 19.85 -25.34 -8.50
N SER A 284 21.01 -24.79 -8.83
CA SER A 284 21.97 -24.29 -7.85
C SER A 284 22.93 -23.28 -8.49
N VAL A 285 23.67 -22.55 -7.65
CA VAL A 285 24.72 -21.62 -8.11
C VAL A 285 26.08 -22.12 -7.64
N LYS A 286 27.04 -22.25 -8.56
CA LYS A 286 28.43 -22.61 -8.24
C LYS A 286 29.40 -21.89 -9.18
N ASN A 287 30.49 -21.35 -8.64
CA ASN A 287 31.55 -20.68 -9.42
C ASN A 287 31.02 -19.65 -10.42
N ASN A 288 30.12 -18.76 -9.98
CA ASN A 288 29.47 -17.73 -10.81
C ASN A 288 28.65 -18.27 -11.99
N LYS A 289 28.23 -19.54 -11.92
CA LYS A 289 27.34 -20.17 -12.90
C LYS A 289 26.08 -20.66 -12.22
N LEU A 290 24.95 -20.50 -12.90
CA LEU A 290 23.73 -21.22 -12.59
C LEU A 290 23.84 -22.61 -13.20
N ILE A 291 23.60 -23.62 -12.37
CA ILE A 291 23.56 -25.01 -12.75
C ILE A 291 22.10 -25.44 -12.70
N ILE A 292 21.56 -25.86 -13.84
CA ILE A 292 20.26 -26.53 -13.91
C ILE A 292 20.46 -27.97 -14.33
N LYS A 293 19.73 -28.89 -13.71
CA LYS A 293 19.82 -30.33 -13.98
C LYS A 293 18.47 -30.91 -14.35
N LYS A 294 18.48 -31.79 -15.35
CA LYS A 294 17.35 -32.64 -15.70
C LYS A 294 17.88 -34.06 -15.89
N ASP A 295 17.41 -34.99 -15.07
CA ASP A 295 17.93 -36.35 -14.97
C ASP A 295 19.44 -36.32 -14.66
N GLU A 296 20.29 -36.95 -15.48
CA GLU A 296 21.75 -36.88 -15.34
C GLU A 296 22.40 -35.71 -16.10
N GLU A 297 21.65 -35.05 -16.97
CA GLU A 297 22.18 -33.95 -17.77
C GLU A 297 22.28 -32.66 -16.96
N LYS A 298 23.43 -32.00 -17.09
CA LYS A 298 23.76 -30.74 -16.43
C LYS A 298 23.98 -29.65 -17.45
N ILE A 299 23.24 -28.55 -17.31
CA ILE A 299 23.43 -27.33 -18.11
C ILE A 299 24.03 -26.26 -17.20
N GLU A 300 25.12 -25.65 -17.65
CA GLU A 300 25.79 -24.56 -16.94
C GLU A 300 25.60 -23.24 -17.69
N LEU A 301 25.10 -22.22 -17.00
CA LEU A 301 24.85 -20.90 -17.56
C LEU A 301 25.65 -19.86 -16.77
N SER A 302 26.44 -19.04 -17.46
CA SER A 302 27.23 -17.99 -16.82
C SER A 302 26.35 -16.87 -16.28
N ILE A 303 26.62 -16.46 -15.04
CA ILE A 303 25.98 -15.29 -14.43
C ILE A 303 26.79 -14.05 -14.79
N ARG A 304 26.18 -13.13 -15.54
CA ARG A 304 26.87 -11.95 -16.09
C ARG A 304 27.28 -10.95 -15.02
N GLN A 305 26.43 -10.75 -14.00
CA GLN A 305 26.63 -9.75 -12.94
C GLN A 305 26.02 -10.22 -11.60
N TYR A 306 26.56 -9.71 -10.49
CA TYR A 306 26.09 -9.95 -9.11
C TYR A 306 25.80 -11.43 -8.76
N PRO A 307 26.77 -12.35 -8.95
CA PRO A 307 26.56 -13.79 -8.69
C PRO A 307 26.13 -14.10 -7.26
N SER A 308 26.57 -13.31 -6.28
CA SER A 308 26.16 -13.46 -4.87
C SER A 308 24.68 -13.13 -4.64
N LEU A 309 24.14 -12.13 -5.33
CA LEU A 309 22.71 -11.80 -5.28
C LEU A 309 21.88 -12.92 -5.90
N VAL A 310 22.28 -13.39 -7.09
CA VAL A 310 21.62 -14.51 -7.77
C VAL A 310 21.62 -15.77 -6.90
N SER A 311 22.76 -16.12 -6.28
CA SER A 311 22.84 -17.25 -5.36
C SER A 311 21.81 -17.15 -4.23
N LYS A 312 21.75 -15.99 -3.54
CA LYS A 312 20.79 -15.77 -2.44
C LYS A 312 19.34 -15.96 -2.87
N ILE A 313 18.98 -15.51 -4.09
CA ILE A 313 17.62 -15.66 -4.61
C ILE A 313 17.32 -17.12 -4.92
N ILE A 314 18.22 -17.83 -5.62
CA ILE A 314 18.05 -19.25 -5.92
C ILE A 314 17.92 -20.07 -4.63
N ASP A 315 18.78 -19.81 -3.64
CA ASP A 315 18.75 -20.52 -2.37
C ASP A 315 17.44 -20.29 -1.60
N ARG A 316 16.95 -19.04 -1.61
CA ARG A 316 15.68 -18.69 -0.95
C ARG A 316 14.48 -19.38 -1.61
N GLU A 317 14.42 -19.40 -2.94
CA GLU A 317 13.24 -19.87 -3.68
C GLU A 317 13.21 -21.41 -3.83
N TYR A 318 14.38 -22.05 -3.91
CA TYR A 318 14.49 -23.48 -4.23
C TYR A 318 15.19 -24.34 -3.14
N ASN A 319 15.93 -23.74 -2.20
CA ASN A 319 16.73 -24.48 -1.21
C ASN A 319 16.39 -24.16 0.27
N TYR A 320 15.15 -23.73 0.56
CA TYR A 320 14.75 -23.28 1.90
C TYR A 320 14.97 -24.37 2.98
N ASN A 321 15.79 -24.06 3.99
CA ASN A 321 16.11 -24.92 5.14
C ASN A 321 16.78 -26.27 4.84
N GLY A 322 17.55 -26.39 3.75
CA GLY A 322 18.33 -27.62 3.47
C GLY A 322 17.47 -28.83 3.09
N LEU A 323 16.15 -28.65 2.96
CA LEU A 323 15.24 -29.61 2.38
C LEU A 323 15.17 -29.31 0.88
N ASN A 324 15.84 -30.13 0.08
CA ASN A 324 15.55 -30.18 -1.35
C ASN A 324 14.10 -30.63 -1.47
N PHE A 325 13.23 -29.81 -2.07
CA PHE A 325 11.90 -30.28 -2.44
C PHE A 325 12.08 -31.30 -3.57
N GLU A 326 12.16 -32.58 -3.22
CA GLU A 326 12.38 -33.69 -4.16
C GLU A 326 11.27 -33.79 -5.22
N ASP A 327 10.13 -33.10 -5.02
CA ASP A 327 8.97 -33.13 -5.92
C ASP A 327 8.68 -31.82 -6.69
N LYS A 328 9.49 -30.76 -6.52
CA LYS A 328 9.23 -29.50 -7.27
C LYS A 328 9.89 -29.55 -8.65
N THR A 329 9.09 -29.84 -9.66
CA THR A 329 9.47 -29.57 -11.06
C THR A 329 9.67 -28.07 -11.25
N ILE A 330 10.86 -27.67 -11.70
CA ILE A 330 11.23 -26.27 -11.98
C ILE A 330 10.98 -26.01 -13.47
N ASN A 331 10.10 -25.06 -13.81
CA ASN A 331 9.87 -24.71 -15.22
C ASN A 331 10.81 -23.59 -15.68
N LEU A 332 11.23 -23.65 -16.94
CA LEU A 332 12.04 -22.61 -17.57
C LEU A 332 11.32 -21.25 -17.53
N SER A 333 10.02 -21.21 -17.79
CA SER A 333 9.20 -19.99 -17.71
C SER A 333 9.28 -19.30 -16.35
N ASP A 334 9.31 -20.09 -15.28
CA ASP A 334 9.36 -19.60 -13.91
C ASP A 334 10.74 -19.01 -13.62
N LEU A 335 11.79 -19.65 -14.11
CA LEU A 335 13.16 -19.13 -14.02
C LEU A 335 13.32 -17.83 -14.81
N LEU A 336 12.81 -17.75 -16.03
CA LEU A 336 12.93 -16.55 -16.86
C LEU A 336 12.30 -15.32 -16.19
N THR A 337 11.18 -15.55 -15.52
CA THR A 337 10.38 -14.49 -14.86
C THR A 337 10.70 -14.33 -13.38
N LEU A 338 11.63 -15.13 -12.83
CA LEU A 338 11.96 -15.11 -11.40
C LEU A 338 12.48 -13.74 -10.98
N PRO A 339 11.81 -13.02 -10.07
CA PRO A 339 12.27 -11.70 -9.63
C PRO A 339 13.58 -11.79 -8.85
N VAL A 340 14.55 -10.94 -9.19
CA VAL A 340 15.83 -10.81 -8.51
C VAL A 340 15.87 -9.44 -7.82
N ILE A 341 15.22 -9.38 -6.66
CA ILE A 341 15.05 -8.13 -5.90
C ILE A 341 16.22 -7.93 -4.94
N ASP A 342 17.01 -6.88 -5.15
CA ASP A 342 18.06 -6.45 -4.23
C ASP A 342 17.48 -5.74 -3.00
N THR A 343 17.05 -6.54 -2.02
CA THR A 343 16.46 -6.02 -0.78
C THR A 343 17.41 -5.17 0.06
N GLN A 344 18.74 -5.31 -0.11
CA GLN A 344 19.71 -4.48 0.61
C GLN A 344 19.74 -3.08 0.00
N ARG A 345 19.88 -2.98 -1.32
CA ARG A 345 19.80 -1.70 -2.01
C ARG A 345 18.45 -1.01 -1.82
N GLN A 346 17.35 -1.78 -1.76
CA GLN A 346 16.04 -1.23 -1.41
C GLN A 346 16.00 -0.60 -0.01
N LYS A 347 16.75 -1.14 0.95
CA LYS A 347 16.85 -0.56 2.31
C LYS A 347 17.69 0.71 2.33
N GLU A 348 18.72 0.80 1.49
CA GLU A 348 19.56 2.01 1.40
C GLU A 348 18.83 3.19 0.75
N ILE A 349 17.91 2.91 -0.19
CA ILE A 349 17.08 3.93 -0.84
C ILE A 349 15.97 4.47 0.10
N LYS A 350 15.48 3.63 1.01
CA LYS A 350 14.40 3.95 1.96
C LYS A 350 14.94 4.70 3.17
#